data_AF-A0CYW5-F1
#
_entry.id   AF-A0CYW5-F1
#
_cell.length_a   1.000
_cell.length_b   1.000
_cell.length_c   1.000
_cell.angle_alpha   90.00
_cell.angle_beta   90.00
_cell.angle_gamma   90.00
#
_symmetry.space_group_name_H-M   'P 1'
#
loop_
_entity.id
_entity.type
_entity.pdbx_description
1 polymer ?
#
loop_
_entity_poly.entity_id
_entity_poly.type
_entity_poly.pdbx_seq_one_letter_code
_entity_poly.pdbx_strand_id
1 'polypeptide(L)'
;MFIKEAYERRQKQSDGEQEILQTEQRIHKIGSIKNNKMNYDKDEQFFSKEDIPQRALQIKETVQTFVDPDILGLRKKEWNSSVAFPKNPLSEETHERKLVKIRLGLFDHPIPKEKANKIYEGVETRDNYILAKQGSSKWNVSTETNNLEFQKQLMNQTKDALKNTKTKEEEIIKNYLKPIEHQTKLQLDLRSQKINEKDMRSKIRLDYQMANPAASQQAIDGAVFRLAYENKLSKNQEQIQDKNYTFKPDMARTLKQDLDYKYCHNGVWQKMPDGSEGWSCCMNSTLESKGCITIKIDRNKWDYSSFTH
;
A
#
# COMPACT_ATOMS: atom_id res chain seq x y z
N MET A 1 -44.12 9.79 43.99
CA MET A 1 -44.20 9.54 42.54
C MET A 1 -42.84 9.58 41.84
N PHE A 2 -41.96 10.53 42.14
CA PHE A 2 -40.62 10.65 41.51
C PHE A 2 -39.74 9.39 41.55
N ILE A 3 -39.74 8.62 42.64
CA ILE A 3 -38.89 7.44 42.78
C ILE A 3 -39.31 6.32 41.81
N LYS A 4 -40.61 6.16 41.58
CA LYS A 4 -41.14 5.16 40.66
C LYS A 4 -40.80 5.51 39.21
N GLU A 5 -40.93 6.78 38.85
CA GLU A 5 -40.57 7.28 37.52
C GLU A 5 -39.05 7.20 37.25
N ALA A 6 -38.21 7.48 38.26
CA ALA A 6 -36.77 7.35 38.14
C ALA A 6 -36.30 5.89 37.99
N TYR A 7 -37.02 4.95 38.59
CA TYR A 7 -36.76 3.51 38.45
C TYR A 7 -37.17 3.00 37.07
N GLU A 8 -38.35 3.40 36.58
CA GLU A 8 -38.82 3.06 35.23
C GLU A 8 -37.92 3.64 34.14
N ARG A 9 -37.34 4.84 34.33
CA ARG A 9 -36.33 5.40 33.41
C ARG A 9 -35.03 4.60 33.39
N ARG A 10 -34.60 4.06 34.54
CA ARG A 10 -33.40 3.21 34.62
C ARG A 10 -33.59 1.85 33.96
N GLN A 11 -34.76 1.22 34.12
CA GLN A 11 -35.07 -0.02 33.42
C GLN A 11 -35.12 0.18 31.89
N LYS A 12 -35.75 1.26 31.41
CA LYS A 12 -35.75 1.56 29.97
C LYS A 12 -34.37 1.84 29.40
N GLN A 13 -33.46 2.41 30.20
CA GLN A 13 -32.06 2.60 29.78
C GLN A 13 -31.29 1.28 29.73
N SER A 14 -31.47 0.39 30.72
CA SER A 14 -30.81 -0.93 30.70
C SER A 14 -31.31 -1.81 29.56
N ASP A 15 -32.61 -1.77 29.26
CA ASP A 15 -33.20 -2.58 28.18
C ASP A 15 -32.76 -2.06 26.80
N GLY A 16 -32.64 -0.73 26.64
CA GLY A 16 -32.09 -0.12 25.43
C GLY A 16 -30.59 -0.39 25.22
N GLU A 17 -29.79 -0.43 26.29
CA GLU A 17 -28.37 -0.80 26.21
C GLU A 17 -28.18 -2.28 25.83
N GLN A 18 -29.07 -3.18 26.29
CA GLN A 18 -29.05 -4.59 25.90
C GLN A 18 -29.46 -4.82 24.44
N GLU A 19 -30.40 -4.04 23.89
CA GLU A 19 -30.73 -4.09 22.46
C GLU A 19 -29.59 -3.57 21.56
N ILE A 20 -28.85 -2.55 22.01
CA ILE A 20 -27.68 -2.02 21.28
C ILE A 20 -26.54 -3.05 21.28
N LEU A 21 -26.28 -3.71 22.41
CA LEU A 21 -25.30 -4.80 22.51
C LEU A 21 -25.68 -6.02 21.65
N GLN A 22 -26.96 -6.38 21.56
CA GLN A 22 -27.41 -7.49 20.70
C GLN A 22 -27.38 -7.14 19.20
N THR A 23 -27.52 -5.87 18.83
CA THR A 23 -27.40 -5.43 17.43
C THR A 23 -25.95 -5.28 16.97
N GLU A 24 -25.02 -4.89 17.86
CA GLU A 24 -23.58 -4.92 17.60
C GLU A 24 -23.00 -6.35 17.58
N GLN A 25 -23.59 -7.28 18.32
CA GLN A 25 -23.26 -8.71 18.26
C GLN A 25 -23.90 -9.46 17.08
N ARG A 26 -24.45 -8.75 16.08
CA ARG A 26 -24.69 -9.38 14.76
C ARG A 26 -23.34 -9.64 14.13
N ILE A 27 -22.76 -10.78 14.49
CA ILE A 27 -21.53 -11.40 13.95
C ILE A 27 -21.45 -11.05 12.47
N HIS A 28 -20.64 -10.05 12.12
CA HIS A 28 -20.39 -9.71 10.73
C HIS A 28 -19.79 -10.97 10.10
N LYS A 29 -20.53 -11.70 9.27
CA LYS A 29 -19.99 -12.92 8.66
C LYS A 29 -18.76 -12.53 7.83
N ILE A 30 -17.61 -13.09 8.19
CA ILE A 30 -16.36 -12.94 7.44
C ILE A 30 -16.61 -13.42 6.02
N GLY A 31 -16.25 -12.60 5.03
CA GLY A 31 -16.53 -12.88 3.63
C GLY A 31 -17.97 -12.59 3.19
N SER A 32 -18.79 -11.91 4.00
CA SER A 32 -20.07 -11.39 3.52
C SER A 32 -19.82 -10.42 2.36
N ILE A 33 -20.33 -10.78 1.18
CA ILE A 33 -20.31 -9.97 -0.07
C ILE A 33 -20.74 -8.53 0.17
N LYS A 34 -21.55 -8.27 1.20
CA LYS A 34 -22.01 -6.92 1.54
C LYS A 34 -20.91 -5.98 2.02
N ASN A 35 -19.77 -6.50 2.49
CA ASN A 35 -18.71 -5.64 3.04
C ASN A 35 -17.79 -5.02 1.97
N ASN A 36 -17.83 -5.47 0.70
CA ASN A 36 -17.10 -4.94 -0.47
C ASN A 36 -15.59 -4.57 -0.30
N LYS A 37 -15.00 -4.83 0.88
CA LYS A 37 -13.59 -4.69 1.19
C LYS A 37 -12.91 -6.02 0.91
N MET A 38 -12.07 -6.06 -0.12
CA MET A 38 -11.29 -7.25 -0.46
C MET A 38 -10.02 -7.36 0.40
N ASN A 39 -9.49 -6.22 0.84
CA ASN A 39 -8.33 -6.13 1.72
C ASN A 39 -8.78 -5.52 3.05
N TYR A 40 -8.45 -6.21 4.14
CA TYR A 40 -8.60 -5.70 5.50
C TYR A 40 -7.25 -5.13 5.93
N ASP A 41 -7.27 -3.98 6.58
CA ASP A 41 -6.06 -3.42 7.17
C ASP A 41 -5.56 -4.33 8.29
N LYS A 42 -4.25 -4.33 8.53
CA LYS A 42 -3.60 -5.22 9.51
C LYS A 42 -4.14 -5.04 10.95
N ASP A 43 -4.72 -3.88 11.20
CA ASP A 43 -5.31 -3.47 12.48
C ASP A 43 -6.81 -3.81 12.58
N GLU A 44 -7.49 -4.12 11.47
CA GLU A 44 -8.86 -4.64 11.44
C GLU A 44 -8.83 -6.16 11.76
N GLN A 45 -8.48 -6.50 13.00
CA GLN A 45 -8.56 -7.89 13.47
C GLN A 45 -10.01 -8.26 13.71
N PHE A 46 -10.57 -9.04 12.78
CA PHE A 46 -11.96 -9.49 12.86
C PHE A 46 -12.18 -10.50 14.00
N PHE A 47 -11.19 -11.34 14.26
CA PHE A 47 -11.20 -12.28 15.39
C PHE A 47 -10.55 -11.64 16.60
N SER A 48 -11.21 -11.72 17.75
CA SER A 48 -10.55 -11.41 19.01
C SER A 48 -9.44 -12.44 19.25
N LYS A 49 -8.38 -12.08 19.98
CA LYS A 49 -7.32 -13.03 20.32
C LYS A 49 -7.82 -14.21 21.15
N GLU A 50 -8.98 -14.05 21.79
CA GLU A 50 -9.64 -15.05 22.62
C GLU A 50 -10.35 -16.13 21.79
N ASP A 51 -10.75 -15.82 20.55
CA ASP A 51 -11.43 -16.76 19.64
C ASP A 51 -10.47 -17.78 19.00
N ILE A 52 -9.15 -17.60 19.17
CA ILE A 52 -8.16 -18.49 18.57
C ILE A 52 -7.98 -19.72 19.47
N PRO A 53 -8.17 -20.95 18.97
CA PRO A 53 -7.95 -22.16 19.75
C PRO A 53 -6.54 -22.21 20.36
N GLN A 54 -6.43 -22.55 21.64
CA GLN A 54 -5.14 -22.60 22.36
C GLN A 54 -4.08 -23.45 21.66
N ARG A 55 -4.50 -24.57 21.05
CA ARG A 55 -3.61 -25.43 20.26
C ARG A 55 -2.96 -24.70 19.09
N ALA A 56 -3.72 -23.84 18.40
CA ALA A 56 -3.20 -23.07 17.27
C ALA A 56 -2.22 -21.99 17.72
N LEU A 57 -2.47 -21.36 18.87
CA LEU A 57 -1.53 -20.41 19.48
C LEU A 57 -0.18 -21.08 19.82
N GLN A 58 -0.23 -22.24 20.48
CA GLN A 58 0.96 -23.02 20.81
C GLN A 58 1.73 -23.42 19.55
N ILE A 59 1.04 -23.90 18.51
CA ILE A 59 1.69 -24.26 17.23
C ILE A 59 2.35 -23.03 16.62
N LYS A 60 1.68 -21.88 16.59
CA LYS A 60 2.27 -20.63 16.07
C LYS A 60 3.56 -20.26 16.80
N GLU A 61 3.57 -20.33 18.14
CA GLU A 61 4.76 -20.06 18.95
C GLU A 61 5.90 -21.05 18.63
N THR A 62 5.58 -22.35 18.50
CA THR A 62 6.59 -23.36 18.14
C THR A 62 7.16 -23.14 16.74
N VAL A 63 6.33 -22.80 15.76
CA VAL A 63 6.79 -22.49 14.39
C VAL A 63 7.62 -21.22 14.37
N GLN A 64 7.23 -20.19 15.12
CA GLN A 64 7.96 -18.92 15.15
C GLN A 64 9.33 -19.03 15.85
N THR A 65 9.43 -19.87 16.88
CA THR A 65 10.72 -20.18 17.52
C THR A 65 11.59 -21.09 16.66
N PHE A 66 11.00 -21.98 15.86
CA PHE A 66 11.70 -22.86 14.94
C PHE A 66 12.24 -22.14 13.69
N VAL A 67 11.44 -21.30 13.05
CA VAL A 67 11.81 -20.59 11.80
C VAL A 67 12.91 -19.57 12.07
N ASP A 68 12.77 -18.81 13.16
CA ASP A 68 13.74 -17.79 13.51
C ASP A 68 14.15 -17.95 14.99
N PRO A 69 15.10 -18.85 15.30
CA PRO A 69 15.62 -19.01 16.66
C PRO A 69 16.49 -17.81 17.04
N ASP A 70 16.26 -17.22 18.22
CA ASP A 70 17.07 -16.11 18.73
C ASP A 70 18.35 -16.61 19.41
N ILE A 71 19.24 -17.20 18.62
CA ILE A 71 20.48 -17.84 19.10
C ILE A 71 21.41 -16.83 19.77
N LEU A 72 21.39 -15.58 19.30
CA LEU A 72 22.27 -14.51 19.78
C LEU A 72 21.63 -13.63 20.87
N GLY A 73 20.35 -13.87 21.22
CA GLY A 73 19.62 -13.06 22.20
C GLY A 73 19.45 -11.60 21.79
N LEU A 74 19.39 -11.33 20.48
CA LEU A 74 19.31 -9.97 19.94
C LEU A 74 17.87 -9.47 19.81
N ARG A 75 16.86 -10.34 20.01
CA ARG A 75 15.48 -9.86 19.97
C ARG A 75 15.20 -8.96 21.16
N LYS A 76 14.47 -7.88 20.88
CA LYS A 76 13.90 -7.04 21.92
C LYS A 76 12.99 -7.91 22.77
N LYS A 77 13.35 -8.08 24.04
CA LYS A 77 12.54 -8.79 25.02
C LYS A 77 11.16 -8.13 25.04
N GLU A 78 10.10 -8.93 24.89
CA GLU A 78 8.74 -8.41 24.89
C GLU A 78 8.50 -7.61 26.16
N TRP A 79 7.85 -6.46 25.99
CA TRP A 79 7.54 -5.57 27.10
C TRP A 79 6.40 -6.21 27.88
N ASN A 80 6.72 -6.95 28.94
CA ASN A 80 5.71 -7.45 29.85
C ASN A 80 5.05 -6.23 30.52
N SER A 81 3.72 -6.12 30.44
CA SER A 81 2.96 -5.06 31.13
C SER A 81 3.17 -5.08 32.65
N SER A 82 3.62 -6.22 33.18
CA SER A 82 4.18 -6.36 34.52
C SER A 82 5.64 -5.90 34.58
N VAL A 83 5.85 -4.59 34.46
CA VAL A 83 7.14 -3.89 34.71
C VAL A 83 7.50 -3.88 36.21
N ALA A 84 7.32 -5.00 36.93
CA ALA A 84 7.56 -5.02 38.38
C ALA A 84 8.18 -6.30 38.95
N PHE A 85 8.33 -7.40 38.19
CA PHE A 85 8.95 -8.61 38.74
C PHE A 85 10.09 -9.11 37.86
N PRO A 86 11.35 -8.78 38.21
CA PRO A 86 12.52 -9.46 37.68
C PRO A 86 12.39 -10.96 37.95
N LYS A 87 12.73 -11.80 36.96
CA LYS A 87 12.72 -13.27 37.11
C LYS A 87 13.68 -13.77 38.21
N ASN A 88 14.58 -12.90 38.71
CA ASN A 88 15.44 -13.21 39.84
C ASN A 88 15.74 -11.92 40.66
N PRO A 89 15.05 -11.68 41.80
CA PRO A 89 15.14 -10.42 42.54
C PRO A 89 16.48 -10.19 43.26
N LEU A 90 17.36 -11.20 43.31
CA LEU A 90 18.67 -11.12 43.95
C LEU A 90 19.81 -10.75 42.97
N SER A 91 19.60 -10.84 41.66
CA SER A 91 20.67 -10.63 40.67
C SER A 91 20.71 -9.22 40.08
N GLU A 92 19.63 -8.45 40.17
CA GLU A 92 19.58 -7.10 39.62
C GLU A 92 19.49 -6.06 40.74
N GLU A 93 20.42 -5.10 40.71
CA GLU A 93 20.45 -4.00 41.66
C GLU A 93 19.22 -3.10 41.48
N THR A 94 18.65 -2.64 42.59
CA THR A 94 17.51 -1.73 42.55
C THR A 94 17.84 -0.48 41.71
N HIS A 95 16.85 0.04 41.00
CA HIS A 95 17.02 1.21 40.12
C HIS A 95 17.65 2.40 40.85
N GLU A 96 17.28 2.60 42.12
CA GLU A 96 17.86 3.64 42.97
C GLU A 96 19.35 3.43 43.23
N ARG A 97 19.80 2.20 43.51
CA ARG A 97 21.23 1.89 43.65
C ARG A 97 21.98 2.10 42.33
N LYS A 98 21.35 1.76 41.21
CA LYS A 98 21.92 2.00 39.87
C LYS A 98 22.10 3.49 39.61
N LEU A 99 21.11 4.32 39.92
CA LEU A 99 21.19 5.78 39.80
C LEU A 99 22.27 6.37 40.72
N VAL A 100 22.38 5.87 41.95
CA VAL A 100 23.44 6.29 42.88
C VAL A 100 24.83 5.93 42.33
N LYS A 101 25.01 4.75 41.75
CA LYS A 101 26.27 4.34 41.12
C LYS A 101 26.61 5.18 39.88
N ILE A 102 25.63 5.52 39.05
CA ILE A 102 25.80 6.45 37.93
C ILE A 102 26.22 7.83 38.45
N ARG A 103 25.53 8.34 39.49
CA ARG A 103 25.85 9.65 40.08
C ARG A 103 27.22 9.70 40.74
N LEU A 104 27.69 8.57 41.27
CA LEU A 104 29.03 8.41 41.84
C LEU A 104 30.11 8.09 40.77
N GLY A 105 29.77 7.98 39.48
CA GLY A 105 30.71 7.67 38.40
C GLY A 105 31.23 6.23 38.41
N LEU A 106 30.68 5.34 39.26
CA LEU A 106 31.02 3.92 39.31
C LEU A 106 30.42 3.12 38.14
N PHE A 107 29.48 3.72 37.41
CA PHE A 107 28.74 3.10 36.31
C PHE A 107 28.87 3.89 35.00
N ASP A 108 30.03 4.50 34.77
CA ASP A 108 30.34 5.09 33.47
C ASP A 108 30.62 3.96 32.48
N HIS A 109 29.83 3.89 31.40
CA HIS A 109 30.12 2.96 30.31
C HIS A 109 31.52 3.27 29.78
N PRO A 110 32.43 2.28 29.68
CA PRO A 110 33.77 2.54 29.20
C PRO A 110 33.67 3.16 27.80
N ILE A 111 34.23 4.36 27.64
CA ILE A 111 34.31 5.02 26.34
C ILE A 111 34.98 4.01 25.40
N PRO A 112 34.30 3.54 24.34
CA PRO A 112 34.89 2.58 23.43
C PRO A 112 36.15 3.21 22.86
N LYS A 113 37.32 2.62 23.17
CA LYS A 113 38.60 3.10 22.64
C LYS A 113 38.49 3.08 21.12
N GLU A 114 38.69 4.23 20.49
CA GLU A 114 38.81 4.31 19.04
C GLU A 114 39.91 3.34 18.61
N LYS A 115 39.57 2.39 17.74
CA LYS A 115 40.56 1.45 17.21
C LYS A 115 41.52 2.26 16.35
N ALA A 116 42.79 2.33 16.74
CA ALA A 116 43.82 2.92 15.90
C ALA A 116 43.76 2.25 14.51
N ASN A 117 43.65 3.05 13.46
CA ASN A 117 43.71 2.55 12.10
C ASN A 117 45.03 1.79 11.95
N LYS A 118 44.95 0.47 11.74
CA LYS A 118 46.14 -0.34 11.44
C LYS A 118 46.64 0.10 10.07
N ILE A 119 47.66 0.96 10.06
CA ILE A 119 48.41 1.28 8.85
C ILE A 119 49.29 0.06 8.58
N TYR A 120 48.96 -0.68 7.51
CA TYR A 120 49.77 -1.80 7.05
C TYR A 120 50.94 -1.25 6.22
N GLU A 121 52.15 -1.79 6.42
CA GLU A 121 53.30 -1.50 5.57
C GLU A 121 52.92 -1.80 4.10
N GLY A 122 52.87 -0.76 3.28
CA GLY A 122 52.45 -0.82 1.87
C GLY A 122 51.25 0.05 1.49
N VAL A 123 50.44 0.51 2.46
CA VAL A 123 49.26 1.37 2.18
C VAL A 123 49.64 2.87 2.07
N GLU A 124 50.85 3.26 2.50
CA GLU A 124 51.40 4.61 2.35
C GLU A 124 51.98 4.90 0.96
N THR A 125 52.01 3.92 0.05
CA THR A 125 52.52 4.13 -1.32
C THR A 125 51.59 4.96 -2.22
N ARG A 126 50.42 5.36 -1.72
CA ARG A 126 49.43 6.15 -2.47
C ARG A 126 49.89 7.59 -2.77
N ASP A 127 50.88 8.10 -2.03
CA ASP A 127 51.49 9.42 -2.25
C ASP A 127 52.89 9.36 -2.89
N ASN A 128 53.24 8.28 -3.60
CA ASN A 128 54.48 8.21 -4.40
C ASN A 128 54.48 9.09 -5.68
N TYR A 129 53.59 10.07 -5.79
CA TYR A 129 53.60 11.06 -6.88
C TYR A 129 54.86 11.93 -6.90
N ILE A 130 55.52 12.11 -5.75
CA ILE A 130 56.76 12.91 -5.66
C ILE A 130 57.93 12.20 -6.36
N LEU A 131 58.02 10.87 -6.23
CA LEU A 131 59.07 10.06 -6.87
C LEU A 131 58.86 9.93 -8.39
N ALA A 132 57.61 9.90 -8.86
CA ALA A 132 57.29 9.95 -10.30
C ALA A 132 57.77 11.25 -10.96
N LYS A 133 57.77 12.38 -10.22
CA LYS A 133 58.24 13.68 -10.71
C LYS A 133 59.76 13.78 -10.83
N GLN A 134 60.51 12.95 -10.09
CA GLN A 134 61.98 12.89 -10.10
C GLN A 134 62.54 11.87 -11.11
N GLY A 135 61.69 11.27 -11.94
CA GLY A 135 62.11 10.54 -13.14
C GLY A 135 62.72 9.15 -12.92
N SER A 136 62.72 8.63 -11.69
CA SER A 136 63.41 7.38 -11.32
C SER A 136 62.54 6.12 -11.32
N SER A 137 61.23 6.23 -11.58
CA SER A 137 60.36 5.05 -11.70
C SER A 137 59.41 5.19 -12.89
N LYS A 138 59.82 4.65 -14.04
CA LYS A 138 58.92 4.33 -15.16
C LYS A 138 58.17 3.06 -14.81
N TRP A 139 57.12 3.17 -14.00
CA TRP A 139 56.10 2.14 -14.04
C TRP A 139 55.39 2.24 -15.39
N ASN A 140 55.29 1.11 -16.09
CA ASN A 140 54.58 0.98 -17.35
C ASN A 140 53.09 1.20 -17.10
N VAL A 141 52.68 2.45 -17.16
CA VAL A 141 51.28 2.83 -17.12
C VAL A 141 50.78 2.89 -18.55
N SER A 142 50.52 1.73 -19.15
CA SER A 142 49.90 1.62 -20.47
C SER A 142 48.36 1.56 -20.42
N THR A 143 47.73 1.96 -19.29
CA THR A 143 46.26 1.97 -19.13
C THR A 143 45.66 3.22 -18.43
N GLU A 144 46.43 4.23 -18.03
CA GLU A 144 45.88 5.38 -17.25
C GLU A 144 45.20 6.48 -18.05
N THR A 145 45.17 6.43 -19.38
CA THR A 145 44.41 7.44 -20.16
C THR A 145 42.92 7.43 -19.81
N ASN A 146 42.40 6.33 -19.25
CA ASN A 146 40.98 6.20 -18.89
C ASN A 146 40.59 6.88 -17.56
N ASN A 147 41.52 7.02 -16.59
CA ASN A 147 41.16 7.56 -15.27
C ASN A 147 40.89 9.07 -15.29
N LEU A 148 41.67 9.82 -16.08
CA LEU A 148 41.48 11.27 -16.20
C LEU A 148 40.23 11.63 -17.00
N GLU A 149 39.92 10.85 -18.04
CA GLU A 149 38.68 10.99 -18.80
C GLU A 149 37.45 10.62 -17.97
N PHE A 150 37.53 9.51 -17.21
CA PHE A 150 36.50 9.13 -16.25
C PHE A 150 36.27 10.20 -15.18
N GLN A 151 37.34 10.78 -14.64
CA GLN A 151 37.25 11.86 -13.66
C GLN A 151 36.60 13.12 -14.26
N LYS A 152 36.93 13.47 -15.51
CA LYS A 152 36.27 14.56 -16.26
C LYS A 152 34.78 14.26 -16.50
N GLN A 153 34.44 13.03 -16.85
CA GLN A 153 33.06 12.60 -17.05
C GLN A 153 32.27 12.71 -15.75
N LEU A 154 32.83 12.27 -14.62
CA LEU A 154 32.19 12.33 -13.31
C LEU A 154 32.02 13.78 -12.83
N MET A 155 33.03 14.65 -13.05
CA MET A 155 32.93 16.09 -12.84
C MET A 155 31.81 16.73 -13.67
N ASN A 156 31.68 16.37 -14.95
CA ASN A 156 30.62 16.88 -15.82
C ASN A 156 29.24 16.41 -15.35
N GLN A 157 29.09 15.12 -15.03
CA GLN A 157 27.85 14.58 -14.45
C GLN A 157 27.45 15.30 -13.16
N THR A 158 28.42 15.63 -12.31
CA THR A 158 28.19 16.35 -11.06
C THR A 158 27.73 17.79 -11.35
N LYS A 159 28.35 18.47 -12.31
CA LYS A 159 27.94 19.82 -12.74
C LYS A 159 26.54 19.83 -13.34
N ASP A 160 26.20 18.83 -14.14
CA ASP A 160 24.86 18.73 -14.74
C ASP A 160 23.80 18.39 -13.69
N ALA A 161 24.12 17.52 -12.73
CA ALA A 161 23.27 17.27 -11.58
C ALA A 161 23.01 18.56 -10.78
N LEU A 162 24.06 19.36 -10.50
CA LEU A 162 23.93 20.65 -9.80
C LEU A 162 23.08 21.68 -10.57
N LYS A 163 23.19 21.71 -11.91
CA LYS A 163 22.32 22.56 -12.74
C LYS A 163 20.87 22.10 -12.63
N ASN A 164 20.62 20.79 -12.74
CA ASN A 164 19.29 20.21 -12.66
C ASN A 164 18.65 20.36 -11.27
N THR A 165 19.43 20.34 -10.19
CA THR A 165 18.90 20.63 -8.85
C THR A 165 18.54 22.11 -8.71
N LYS A 166 19.38 23.02 -9.21
CA LYS A 166 19.08 24.46 -9.19
C LYS A 166 17.83 24.81 -9.99
N THR A 167 17.64 24.25 -11.18
CA THR A 167 16.43 24.50 -11.97
C THR A 167 15.18 23.99 -11.25
N LYS A 168 15.24 22.80 -10.63
CA LYS A 168 14.16 22.28 -9.79
C LYS A 168 13.89 23.17 -8.58
N GLU A 169 14.92 23.65 -7.90
CA GLU A 169 14.77 24.58 -6.78
C GLU A 169 14.12 25.89 -7.23
N GLU A 170 14.55 26.46 -8.36
CA GLU A 170 13.94 27.66 -8.94
C GLU A 170 12.47 27.43 -9.33
N GLU A 171 12.13 26.27 -9.89
CA GLU A 171 10.74 25.90 -10.21
C GLU A 171 9.88 25.73 -8.95
N ILE A 172 10.42 25.08 -7.91
CA ILE A 172 9.75 24.92 -6.62
C ILE A 172 9.52 26.30 -5.98
N ILE A 173 10.54 27.17 -6.00
CA ILE A 173 10.47 28.51 -5.42
C ILE A 173 9.48 29.40 -6.20
N LYS A 174 9.43 29.30 -7.53
CA LYS A 174 8.45 30.03 -8.37
C LYS A 174 7.00 29.69 -8.00
N ASN A 175 6.75 28.43 -7.64
CA ASN A 175 5.42 27.95 -7.26
C ASN A 175 5.16 28.05 -5.75
N TYR A 176 6.16 28.40 -4.95
CA TYR A 176 6.02 28.50 -3.50
C TYR A 176 5.24 29.77 -3.14
N LEU A 177 4.00 29.59 -2.73
CA LEU A 177 3.22 30.65 -2.09
C LEU A 177 3.65 30.77 -0.63
N LYS A 178 3.80 32.01 -0.15
CA LYS A 178 4.06 32.21 1.27
C LYS A 178 2.89 31.64 2.09
N PRO A 179 3.12 31.09 3.29
CA PRO A 179 2.04 30.47 4.09
C PRO A 179 0.82 31.40 4.30
N ILE A 180 1.07 32.70 4.49
CA ILE A 180 0.03 33.72 4.64
C ILE A 180 -0.78 33.87 3.35
N GLU A 181 -0.13 33.94 2.19
CA GLU A 181 -0.78 34.05 0.88
C GLU A 181 -1.59 32.79 0.55
N HIS A 182 -1.06 31.62 0.92
CA HIS A 182 -1.78 30.36 0.79
C HIS A 182 -3.05 30.35 1.65
N GLN A 183 -2.96 30.80 2.90
CA GLN A 183 -4.11 30.89 3.80
C GLN A 183 -5.16 31.88 3.30
N THR A 184 -4.76 33.06 2.81
CA THR A 184 -5.70 34.04 2.26
C THR A 184 -6.37 33.53 0.99
N LYS A 185 -5.62 32.86 0.10
CA LYS A 185 -6.18 32.21 -1.09
C LYS A 185 -7.23 31.16 -0.71
N LEU A 186 -6.91 30.28 0.23
CA LEU A 186 -7.83 29.25 0.71
C LEU A 186 -9.10 29.87 1.33
N GLN A 187 -8.97 30.96 2.08
CA GLN A 187 -10.13 31.67 2.63
C GLN A 187 -10.99 32.32 1.54
N LEU A 188 -10.39 32.91 0.52
CA LEU A 188 -11.10 33.48 -0.63
C LEU A 188 -11.83 32.39 -1.42
N ASP A 189 -11.19 31.24 -1.64
CA ASP A 189 -11.78 30.09 -2.31
C ASP A 189 -12.97 29.54 -1.52
N LEU A 190 -12.85 29.41 -0.19
CA LEU A 190 -13.99 28.99 0.65
C LEU A 190 -15.13 30.01 0.64
N ARG A 191 -14.82 31.31 0.57
CA ARG A 191 -15.84 32.36 0.46
C ARG A 191 -16.56 32.29 -0.89
N SER A 192 -15.83 32.14 -1.99
CA SER A 192 -16.42 32.02 -3.33
C SER A 192 -17.27 30.74 -3.45
N GLN A 193 -16.81 29.62 -2.89
CA GLN A 193 -17.59 28.38 -2.81
C GLN A 193 -18.89 28.55 -2.03
N LYS A 194 -18.87 29.26 -0.89
CA LYS A 194 -20.08 29.55 -0.10
C LYS A 194 -21.08 30.42 -0.87
N ILE A 195 -20.59 31.42 -1.60
CA ILE A 195 -21.44 32.28 -2.46
C ILE A 195 -22.08 31.43 -3.57
N ASN A 196 -21.26 30.65 -4.28
CA ASN A 196 -21.74 29.77 -5.35
C ASN A 196 -22.75 28.73 -4.84
N GLU A 197 -22.55 28.17 -3.64
CA GLU A 197 -23.50 27.24 -3.03
C GLU A 197 -24.81 27.94 -2.65
N LYS A 198 -24.75 29.16 -2.12
CA LYS A 198 -25.95 29.94 -1.79
C LYS A 198 -26.76 30.24 -3.06
N ASP A 199 -26.10 30.61 -4.14
CA ASP A 199 -26.73 30.91 -5.43
C ASP A 199 -27.30 29.65 -6.10
N MET A 200 -26.63 28.51 -5.97
CA MET A 200 -27.17 27.22 -6.41
C MET A 200 -28.44 26.86 -5.64
N ARG A 201 -28.43 26.98 -4.31
CA ARG A 201 -29.60 26.69 -3.47
C ARG A 201 -30.76 27.64 -3.75
N SER A 202 -30.50 28.92 -4.01
CA SER A 202 -31.55 29.89 -4.35
C SER A 202 -32.21 29.58 -5.70
N LYS A 203 -31.42 29.18 -6.71
CA LYS A 203 -31.95 28.70 -8.01
C LYS A 203 -32.83 27.47 -7.84
N ILE A 204 -32.34 26.44 -7.15
CA ILE A 204 -33.10 25.21 -6.89
C ILE A 204 -34.41 25.53 -6.14
N ARG A 205 -34.36 26.46 -5.18
CA ARG A 205 -35.56 26.89 -4.45
C ARG A 205 -36.59 27.53 -5.37
N LEU A 206 -36.16 28.43 -6.26
CA LEU A 206 -37.02 29.11 -7.22
C LEU A 206 -37.65 28.11 -8.18
N ASP A 207 -36.85 27.20 -8.75
CA ASP A 207 -37.31 26.18 -9.69
C ASP A 207 -38.33 25.23 -9.02
N TYR A 208 -38.05 24.80 -7.79
CA TYR A 208 -38.95 23.92 -7.04
C TYR A 208 -40.26 24.60 -6.65
N GLN A 209 -40.21 25.89 -6.29
CA GLN A 209 -41.39 26.69 -5.97
C GLN A 209 -42.28 26.91 -7.21
N MET A 210 -41.68 27.13 -8.38
CA MET A 210 -42.42 27.22 -9.64
C MET A 210 -43.08 25.89 -10.02
N ALA A 211 -42.39 24.77 -9.81
CA ALA A 211 -42.93 23.44 -10.08
C ALA A 211 -44.02 23.01 -9.07
N ASN A 212 -43.92 23.45 -7.82
CA ASN A 212 -44.80 23.02 -6.72
C ASN A 212 -45.29 24.23 -5.89
N PRO A 213 -46.22 25.05 -6.43
CA PRO A 213 -46.67 26.27 -5.76
C PRO A 213 -47.42 26.02 -4.45
N ALA A 214 -47.99 24.83 -4.26
CA ALA A 214 -48.73 24.45 -3.04
C ALA A 214 -47.84 23.91 -1.91
N ALA A 215 -46.54 23.74 -2.14
CA ALA A 215 -45.63 23.15 -1.15
C ALA A 215 -45.41 24.08 0.05
N SER A 216 -45.34 23.52 1.26
CA SER A 216 -44.98 24.27 2.46
C SER A 216 -43.49 24.67 2.43
N GLN A 217 -43.12 25.74 3.15
CA GLN A 217 -41.72 26.18 3.22
C GLN A 217 -40.76 25.09 3.70
N GLN A 218 -41.17 24.28 4.69
CA GLN A 218 -40.39 23.16 5.19
C GLN A 218 -40.17 22.07 4.11
N ALA A 219 -41.20 21.78 3.31
CA ALA A 219 -41.08 20.82 2.21
C ALA A 219 -40.15 21.34 1.10
N ILE A 220 -40.23 22.64 0.79
CA ILE A 220 -39.33 23.30 -0.17
C ILE A 220 -37.89 23.23 0.33
N ASP A 221 -37.63 23.58 1.59
CA ASP A 221 -36.27 23.55 2.15
C ASP A 221 -35.69 22.13 2.22
N GLY A 222 -36.51 21.13 2.56
CA GLY A 222 -36.11 19.71 2.50
C GLY A 222 -35.74 19.25 1.09
N ALA A 223 -36.53 19.64 0.08
CA ALA A 223 -36.25 19.33 -1.31
C ALA A 223 -34.98 20.03 -1.82
N VAL A 224 -34.80 21.31 -1.50
CA VAL A 224 -33.59 22.08 -1.84
C VAL A 224 -32.35 21.43 -1.24
N PHE A 225 -32.42 20.98 0.02
CA PHE A 225 -31.31 20.30 0.68
C PHE A 225 -30.96 18.98 -0.04
N ARG A 226 -31.96 18.15 -0.36
CA ARG A 226 -31.76 16.88 -1.05
C ARG A 226 -31.14 17.08 -2.44
N LEU A 227 -31.71 17.97 -3.25
CA LEU A 227 -31.25 18.25 -4.62
C LEU A 227 -29.87 18.90 -4.63
N ALA A 228 -29.58 19.80 -3.68
CA ALA A 228 -28.24 20.37 -3.55
C ALA A 228 -27.20 19.31 -3.16
N TYR A 229 -27.57 18.34 -2.32
CA TYR A 229 -26.72 17.22 -1.95
C TYR A 229 -26.46 16.28 -3.13
N GLU A 230 -27.50 15.89 -3.87
CA GLU A 230 -27.38 15.07 -5.09
C GLU A 230 -26.47 15.74 -6.13
N ASN A 231 -26.63 17.05 -6.35
CA ASN A 231 -25.76 17.83 -7.24
C ASN A 231 -24.30 17.92 -6.78
N LYS A 232 -24.03 17.87 -5.48
CA LYS A 232 -22.65 17.79 -4.95
C LYS A 232 -22.08 16.39 -5.15
N LEU A 233 -22.90 15.37 -4.95
CA LEU A 233 -22.50 13.97 -5.12
C LEU A 233 -22.11 13.68 -6.57
N SER A 234 -22.90 14.15 -7.55
CA SER A 234 -22.61 13.98 -8.97
C SER A 234 -21.29 14.64 -9.39
N LYS A 235 -21.06 15.90 -8.99
CA LYS A 235 -19.80 16.61 -9.25
C LYS A 235 -18.59 15.90 -8.64
N ASN A 236 -18.73 15.38 -7.42
CA ASN A 236 -17.65 14.65 -6.76
C ASN A 236 -17.37 13.31 -7.47
N GLN A 237 -18.39 12.62 -7.98
CA GLN A 237 -18.22 11.38 -8.75
C GLN A 237 -17.51 11.64 -10.09
N GLU A 238 -17.83 12.74 -10.77
CA GLU A 238 -17.13 13.16 -12.00
C GLU A 238 -15.64 13.44 -11.74
N GLN A 239 -15.32 14.02 -10.58
CA GLN A 239 -13.93 14.39 -10.23
C GLN A 239 -13.06 13.20 -9.82
N ILE A 240 -13.65 12.11 -9.31
CA ILE A 240 -12.91 10.91 -8.86
C ILE A 240 -12.57 9.99 -10.04
N GLN A 241 -13.30 10.06 -11.15
CA GLN A 241 -13.06 9.21 -12.30
C GLN A 241 -12.10 9.87 -13.30
N ASP A 242 -10.81 9.90 -12.99
CA ASP A 242 -9.81 10.01 -14.06
C ASP A 242 -10.03 8.82 -15.00
N LYS A 243 -10.42 9.10 -16.24
CA LYS A 243 -10.80 8.06 -17.24
C LYS A 243 -9.69 7.03 -17.49
N ASN A 244 -8.45 7.39 -17.13
CA ASN A 244 -7.24 6.57 -17.26
C ASN A 244 -6.79 5.93 -15.93
N TYR A 245 -7.33 6.34 -14.77
CA TYR A 245 -7.09 5.73 -13.47
C TYR A 245 -8.27 4.83 -13.09
N THR A 246 -8.54 3.83 -13.92
CA THR A 246 -9.30 2.68 -13.40
C THR A 246 -8.39 1.94 -12.44
N PHE A 247 -8.78 1.81 -11.17
CA PHE A 247 -8.19 0.87 -10.19
C PHE A 247 -8.31 -0.61 -10.60
N LYS A 248 -8.67 -0.89 -11.85
CA LYS A 248 -8.51 -2.20 -12.45
C LYS A 248 -7.02 -2.34 -12.73
N PRO A 249 -6.29 -3.22 -12.02
CA PRO A 249 -4.90 -3.49 -12.38
C PRO A 249 -4.85 -3.83 -13.87
N ASP A 250 -3.83 -3.34 -14.56
CA ASP A 250 -3.61 -3.67 -15.96
C ASP A 250 -3.30 -5.17 -16.07
N MET A 251 -4.35 -5.97 -16.23
CA MET A 251 -4.29 -7.43 -16.24
C MET A 251 -3.44 -7.96 -17.40
N ALA A 252 -3.19 -7.13 -18.43
CA ALA A 252 -2.31 -7.48 -19.54
C ALA A 252 -0.83 -7.52 -19.14
N ARG A 253 -0.44 -6.76 -18.10
CA ARG A 253 0.95 -6.73 -17.59
C ARG A 253 1.19 -7.70 -16.44
N THR A 254 0.17 -7.98 -15.63
CA THR A 254 0.33 -8.76 -14.39
C THR A 254 0.13 -10.26 -14.57
N LEU A 255 -0.71 -10.69 -15.52
CA LEU A 255 -0.91 -12.11 -15.79
C LEU A 255 -0.19 -12.51 -17.08
N LYS A 256 0.85 -13.34 -16.96
CA LYS A 256 1.40 -14.07 -18.12
C LYS A 256 0.28 -14.95 -18.67
N GLN A 257 -0.23 -14.61 -19.84
CA GLN A 257 -1.21 -15.44 -20.55
C GLN A 257 -0.46 -16.59 -21.22
N ASP A 258 -0.45 -17.76 -20.58
CA ASP A 258 0.02 -19.00 -21.20
C ASP A 258 -1.06 -19.49 -22.17
N LEU A 259 -0.96 -19.02 -23.41
CA LEU A 259 -1.88 -19.31 -24.49
C LEU A 259 -1.40 -20.53 -25.27
N ASP A 260 -2.19 -21.60 -25.22
CA ASP A 260 -2.00 -22.78 -26.06
C ASP A 260 -2.93 -22.73 -27.27
N TYR A 261 -2.46 -23.24 -28.41
CA TYR A 261 -3.27 -23.41 -29.61
C TYR A 261 -3.44 -24.89 -29.90
N LYS A 262 -4.67 -25.39 -29.83
CA LYS A 262 -5.02 -26.73 -30.31
C LYS A 262 -5.57 -26.64 -31.72
N TYR A 263 -5.04 -27.48 -32.60
CA TYR A 263 -5.47 -27.59 -33.99
C TYR A 263 -6.34 -28.83 -34.12
N CYS A 264 -7.58 -28.69 -34.57
CA CYS A 264 -8.48 -29.81 -34.80
C CYS A 264 -9.16 -29.72 -36.18
N HIS A 265 -9.56 -30.88 -36.70
CA HIS A 265 -10.46 -30.97 -37.84
C HIS A 265 -11.86 -31.25 -37.29
N ASN A 266 -12.84 -30.42 -37.63
CA ASN A 266 -14.26 -30.71 -37.30
C ASN A 266 -14.90 -31.65 -38.33
N GLY A 267 -14.22 -31.89 -39.45
CA GLY A 267 -14.69 -32.77 -40.51
C GLY A 267 -14.39 -34.24 -40.23
N VAL A 268 -14.99 -35.11 -41.03
CA VAL A 268 -14.75 -36.55 -41.03
C VAL A 268 -13.76 -36.87 -42.15
N TRP A 269 -12.85 -37.81 -41.91
CA TRP A 269 -11.98 -38.36 -42.95
C TRP A 269 -12.79 -39.28 -43.88
N GLN A 270 -12.91 -38.91 -45.15
CA GLN A 270 -13.72 -39.67 -46.11
C GLN A 270 -13.14 -39.61 -47.53
N LYS A 271 -13.59 -40.54 -48.38
CA LYS A 271 -13.29 -40.51 -49.83
C LYS A 271 -14.11 -39.43 -50.51
N MET A 272 -13.42 -38.58 -51.26
CA MET A 272 -14.00 -37.52 -52.07
C MET A 272 -14.50 -38.08 -53.42
N PRO A 273 -15.37 -37.34 -54.15
CA PRO A 273 -15.85 -37.76 -55.46
C PRO A 273 -14.73 -38.04 -56.48
N ASP A 274 -13.59 -37.36 -56.34
CA ASP A 274 -12.42 -37.52 -57.19
C ASP A 274 -11.61 -38.79 -56.90
N GLY A 275 -12.06 -39.62 -55.95
CA GLY A 275 -11.41 -40.87 -55.55
C GLY A 275 -10.27 -40.72 -54.54
N SER A 276 -9.87 -39.49 -54.22
CA SER A 276 -8.89 -39.19 -53.16
C SER A 276 -9.53 -39.24 -51.77
N GLU A 277 -8.76 -39.63 -50.76
CA GLU A 277 -9.18 -39.50 -49.35
C GLU A 277 -8.76 -38.14 -48.79
N GLY A 278 -9.63 -37.52 -47.99
CA GLY A 278 -9.30 -36.26 -47.36
C GLY A 278 -10.24 -35.87 -46.22
N TRP A 279 -9.82 -34.88 -45.42
CA TRP A 279 -10.65 -34.29 -44.38
C TRP A 279 -11.79 -33.48 -45.00
N SER A 280 -13.05 -33.76 -44.64
CA SER A 280 -14.21 -33.04 -45.20
C SER A 280 -14.23 -31.54 -44.90
N CYS A 281 -13.57 -31.09 -43.84
CA CYS A 281 -13.57 -29.68 -43.42
C CYS A 281 -12.59 -28.79 -44.20
N CYS A 282 -11.45 -29.31 -44.64
CA CYS A 282 -10.40 -28.52 -45.31
C CYS A 282 -9.90 -29.14 -46.61
N MET A 283 -10.45 -30.30 -46.99
CA MET A 283 -10.08 -31.09 -48.17
C MET A 283 -8.59 -31.46 -48.23
N ASN A 284 -7.90 -31.50 -47.09
CA ASN A 284 -6.51 -31.92 -47.04
C ASN A 284 -6.43 -33.44 -47.22
N SER A 285 -5.59 -33.89 -48.16
CA SER A 285 -5.42 -35.29 -48.55
C SER A 285 -4.50 -36.10 -47.63
N THR A 286 -3.98 -35.49 -46.56
CA THR A 286 -3.13 -36.15 -45.57
C THR A 286 -3.85 -36.35 -44.24
N LEU A 287 -3.90 -37.60 -43.76
CA LEU A 287 -4.60 -37.98 -42.52
C LEU A 287 -4.00 -37.24 -41.31
N GLU A 288 -2.68 -37.13 -41.26
CA GLU A 288 -1.92 -36.49 -40.18
C GLU A 288 -1.75 -34.97 -40.37
N SER A 289 -2.49 -34.34 -41.27
CA SER A 289 -2.42 -32.89 -41.42
C SER A 289 -2.85 -32.17 -40.15
N LYS A 290 -2.18 -31.05 -39.86
CA LYS A 290 -2.60 -30.14 -38.78
C LYS A 290 -4.06 -29.73 -38.99
N GLY A 291 -4.83 -29.75 -37.91
CA GLY A 291 -6.23 -29.33 -37.87
C GLY A 291 -6.46 -27.97 -38.53
N CYS A 292 -7.49 -27.86 -39.36
CA CYS A 292 -7.81 -26.59 -40.03
C CYS A 292 -8.44 -25.55 -39.10
N ILE A 293 -8.93 -25.97 -37.94
CA ILE A 293 -9.53 -25.08 -36.94
C ILE A 293 -8.55 -24.90 -35.79
N THR A 294 -8.23 -23.64 -35.50
CA THR A 294 -7.40 -23.24 -34.36
C THR A 294 -8.29 -22.86 -33.19
N ILE A 295 -8.24 -23.63 -32.11
CA ILE A 295 -8.88 -23.31 -30.84
C ILE A 295 -7.82 -22.73 -29.91
N LYS A 296 -8.02 -21.46 -29.51
CA LYS A 296 -7.19 -20.79 -28.51
C LYS A 296 -7.63 -21.22 -27.12
N ILE A 297 -6.74 -21.86 -26.37
CA ILE A 297 -6.97 -22.33 -25.01
C ILE A 297 -6.11 -21.49 -24.08
N ASP A 298 -6.76 -20.76 -23.20
CA ASP A 298 -6.10 -20.03 -22.14
C ASP A 298 -6.03 -20.93 -20.90
N ARG A 299 -4.83 -21.39 -20.53
CA ARG A 299 -4.64 -22.28 -19.38
C ARG A 299 -5.06 -21.64 -18.06
N ASN A 300 -5.03 -20.31 -18.00
CA ASN A 300 -5.35 -19.57 -16.79
C ASN A 300 -6.84 -19.22 -16.71
N LYS A 301 -7.59 -19.41 -17.80
CA LYS A 301 -9.03 -19.23 -17.81
C LYS A 301 -9.68 -20.45 -17.18
N TRP A 302 -10.24 -20.25 -15.99
CA TRP A 302 -11.04 -21.27 -15.31
C TRP A 302 -12.35 -21.50 -16.07
N ASP A 303 -12.42 -22.57 -16.84
CA ASP A 303 -13.66 -23.01 -17.48
C ASP A 303 -14.39 -24.01 -16.56
N TYR A 304 -15.59 -23.63 -16.11
CA TYR A 304 -16.44 -24.41 -15.21
C TYR A 304 -16.87 -25.78 -15.77
N SER A 305 -16.75 -25.99 -17.09
CA SER A 305 -17.06 -27.27 -17.74
C SER A 305 -16.09 -28.39 -17.34
N SER A 306 -14.88 -28.06 -16.89
CA SER A 306 -13.86 -29.04 -16.49
C SER A 306 -14.12 -29.73 -15.14
N PHE A 307 -15.10 -29.27 -14.36
CA PHE A 307 -15.41 -29.78 -13.02
C PHE A 307 -16.49 -30.89 -12.99
N THR A 308 -16.95 -31.37 -14.15
CA THR A 308 -18.06 -32.35 -14.24
C THR A 308 -17.60 -33.79 -14.50
N HIS A 309 -16.45 -34.19 -13.94
CA HIS A 309 -16.00 -35.58 -13.88
C HIS A 309 -15.62 -35.98 -12.46
#